data_AF-A0A0B7ALX2-F1
#
_entry.id   AF-A0A0B7ALX2-F1
#
_cell.length_a   1.000
_cell.length_b   1.000
_cell.length_c   1.000
_cell.angle_alpha   90.00
_cell.angle_beta   90.00
_cell.angle_gamma   90.00
#
_symmetry.space_group_name_H-M   'P 1'
#
loop_
_entity.id
_entity.type
_entity.pdbx_description
1 polymer ?
#
loop_
_entity_poly.entity_id
_entity_poly.type
_entity_poly.pdbx_seq_one_letter_code
_entity_poly.pdbx_strand_id
1 'polypeptide(L)'
;MADNVDPDPPPPPPEVVVAQPVTPIPPTAPPPHQGCMDKRSTLEKILLVIVIIILIICLGFIAAFLVFYFFASPPEGTCLSEQCVKSASRLKSYMDEKVDPCSNFYQYACGGWIKSKNLDPHESRIGVESTISNMNRIKIRGILERTIDAEEAEYKTSPKVFYKSCMNTDKLDERGAEPFLKLVETVGKFPALDDSWNETDFNLENVLIKLTTIFVMPLFTVNVARDHNNSAVNRIYISDVTVDSGRHRSTKVDAMIHK
;
A
#
# COMPACT_ATOMS: atom_id res chain seq x y z
N MET A 1 -68.38 77.06 -20.35
CA MET A 1 -67.37 76.13 -20.91
C MET A 1 -68.00 74.74 -20.81
N ALA A 2 -68.22 74.12 -21.97
CA ALA A 2 -68.42 72.69 -22.27
C ALA A 2 -69.05 71.79 -21.17
N ASP A 3 -70.26 71.29 -21.35
CA ASP A 3 -70.66 70.08 -22.11
C ASP A 3 -70.92 68.92 -21.15
N ASN A 4 -72.18 68.47 -21.08
CA ASN A 4 -72.70 67.15 -21.51
C ASN A 4 -72.22 65.96 -20.67
N VAL A 5 -73.02 64.96 -20.30
CA VAL A 5 -74.43 64.55 -20.36
C VAL A 5 -74.39 63.22 -19.60
N ASP A 6 -75.40 62.85 -18.80
CA ASP A 6 -76.05 61.54 -18.97
C ASP A 6 -77.39 61.51 -18.21
N PRO A 7 -78.44 60.89 -18.78
CA PRO A 7 -79.82 61.05 -18.33
C PRO A 7 -80.28 59.95 -17.35
N ASP A 8 -81.30 60.31 -16.56
CA ASP A 8 -81.92 59.51 -15.51
C ASP A 8 -82.51 58.15 -15.97
N PRO A 9 -82.51 57.13 -15.10
CA PRO A 9 -83.12 55.84 -15.39
C PRO A 9 -84.66 55.86 -15.28
N PRO A 10 -85.38 55.17 -16.20
CA PRO A 10 -86.84 55.07 -16.16
C PRO A 10 -87.38 54.02 -15.14
N PRO A 11 -88.62 54.21 -14.63
CA PRO A 11 -89.28 53.33 -13.66
C PRO A 11 -89.85 52.03 -14.27
N PRO A 12 -90.21 51.03 -13.44
CA PRO A 12 -90.31 49.64 -13.86
C PRO A 12 -91.64 49.28 -14.54
N PRO A 13 -91.64 48.33 -15.51
CA PRO A 13 -92.84 47.71 -16.05
C PRO A 13 -93.33 46.51 -15.20
N PRO A 14 -94.63 46.13 -15.33
CA PRO A 14 -95.35 45.30 -14.36
C PRO A 14 -95.09 43.80 -14.48
N GLU A 15 -95.41 43.12 -13.37
CA GLU A 15 -95.30 41.69 -13.07
C GLU A 15 -96.05 40.79 -14.08
N VAL A 16 -95.35 39.81 -14.63
CA VAL A 16 -95.90 38.76 -15.50
C VAL A 16 -95.85 37.43 -14.76
N VAL A 17 -97.03 36.88 -14.45
CA VAL A 17 -97.22 35.56 -13.86
C VAL A 17 -96.84 34.48 -14.88
N VAL A 18 -95.78 33.72 -14.60
CA VAL A 18 -95.34 32.59 -15.41
C VAL A 18 -95.76 31.29 -14.73
N ALA A 19 -96.50 30.46 -15.49
CA ALA A 19 -96.93 29.12 -15.09
C ALA A 19 -95.73 28.18 -14.84
N GLN A 20 -95.84 27.34 -13.80
CA GLN A 20 -94.80 26.39 -13.41
C GLN A 20 -94.57 25.29 -14.47
N PRO A 21 -93.30 24.94 -14.79
CA PRO A 21 -92.99 23.79 -15.64
C PRO A 21 -93.18 22.47 -14.88
N VAL A 22 -93.83 21.50 -15.53
CA VAL A 22 -93.93 20.10 -15.09
C VAL A 22 -92.55 19.45 -15.19
N THR A 23 -92.02 18.97 -14.06
CA THR A 23 -90.72 18.28 -13.99
C THR A 23 -90.80 16.87 -14.62
N PRO A 24 -89.83 16.47 -15.45
CA PRO A 24 -89.73 15.09 -15.94
C PRO A 24 -89.28 14.12 -14.83
N ILE A 25 -89.88 12.93 -14.82
CA ILE A 25 -89.55 11.81 -13.93
C ILE A 25 -88.13 11.29 -14.27
N PRO A 26 -87.26 11.00 -13.26
CA PRO A 26 -85.91 10.49 -13.52
C PRO A 26 -85.93 9.04 -14.06
N PRO A 27 -84.97 8.64 -14.91
CA PRO A 27 -84.85 7.26 -15.36
C PRO A 27 -84.44 6.34 -14.20
N THR A 28 -85.11 5.18 -14.13
CA THR A 28 -84.81 4.07 -13.20
C THR A 28 -83.36 3.60 -13.32
N ALA A 29 -82.72 3.43 -12.17
CA ALA A 29 -81.37 2.88 -12.06
C ALA A 29 -81.27 1.45 -12.66
N PRO A 30 -80.19 1.11 -13.37
CA PRO A 30 -79.95 -0.25 -13.84
C PRO A 30 -79.66 -1.20 -12.65
N PRO A 31 -79.97 -2.50 -12.76
CA PRO A 31 -79.74 -3.49 -11.71
C PRO A 31 -78.24 -3.66 -11.43
N PRO A 32 -77.85 -4.10 -10.22
CA PRO A 32 -76.46 -4.26 -9.84
C PRO A 32 -75.78 -5.27 -10.76
N HIS A 33 -74.68 -4.89 -11.39
CA HIS A 33 -73.83 -5.82 -12.11
C HIS A 33 -73.31 -6.86 -11.12
N GLN A 34 -73.84 -8.07 -11.21
CA GLN A 34 -73.32 -9.22 -10.49
C GLN A 34 -71.89 -9.46 -10.98
N GLY A 35 -70.93 -9.35 -10.06
CA GLY A 35 -69.51 -9.41 -10.37
C GLY A 35 -69.16 -10.69 -11.12
N CYS A 36 -68.20 -10.58 -12.04
CA CYS A 36 -67.73 -11.62 -12.96
C CYS A 36 -67.25 -12.95 -12.28
N MET A 37 -67.32 -13.05 -10.94
CA MET A 37 -66.85 -14.18 -10.14
C MET A 37 -67.94 -15.19 -9.72
N ASP A 38 -69.23 -14.88 -9.91
CA ASP A 38 -70.33 -15.73 -9.43
C ASP A 38 -70.66 -16.93 -10.35
N LYS A 39 -70.09 -17.00 -11.56
CA LYS A 39 -70.35 -18.06 -12.55
C LYS A 39 -69.24 -19.11 -12.73
N ARG A 40 -68.13 -19.00 -11.99
CA ARG A 40 -66.97 -19.91 -12.13
C ARG A 40 -67.02 -21.09 -11.15
N SER A 41 -66.64 -22.28 -11.61
CA SER A 41 -66.64 -23.51 -10.80
C SER A 41 -65.61 -23.41 -9.66
N THR A 42 -65.82 -24.13 -8.54
CA THR A 42 -64.91 -24.13 -7.38
C THR A 42 -63.45 -24.44 -7.78
N LEU A 43 -63.25 -25.27 -8.80
CA LEU A 43 -61.95 -25.61 -9.36
C LEU A 43 -61.27 -24.40 -10.04
N GLU A 44 -62.02 -23.59 -10.78
CA GLU A 44 -61.50 -22.38 -11.44
C GLU A 44 -61.09 -21.30 -10.43
N LYS A 45 -61.83 -21.19 -9.32
CA LYS A 45 -61.48 -20.28 -8.22
C LYS A 45 -60.18 -20.71 -7.53
N ILE A 46 -60.00 -22.02 -7.29
CA ILE A 46 -58.76 -22.58 -6.73
C ILE A 46 -57.58 -22.38 -7.68
N LEU A 47 -57.76 -22.64 -8.98
CA LEU A 47 -56.75 -22.41 -10.02
C LEU A 47 -56.32 -20.94 -10.08
N LEU A 48 -57.25 -20.00 -9.99
CA LEU A 48 -56.93 -18.56 -9.96
C LEU A 48 -56.09 -18.19 -8.74
N VAL A 49 -56.42 -18.72 -7.56
CA VAL A 49 -55.64 -18.47 -6.34
C VAL A 49 -54.22 -19.03 -6.45
N ILE A 50 -54.07 -20.25 -6.97
CA ILE A 50 -52.75 -20.86 -7.18
C ILE A 50 -51.92 -20.05 -8.19
N VAL A 51 -52.53 -19.60 -9.30
CA VAL A 51 -51.85 -18.75 -10.29
C VAL A 51 -51.40 -17.42 -9.69
N ILE A 52 -52.24 -16.78 -8.85
CA ILE A 52 -51.88 -15.54 -8.16
C ILE A 52 -50.71 -15.77 -7.19
N ILE A 53 -50.73 -16.86 -6.42
CA ILE A 53 -49.64 -17.20 -5.51
C ILE A 53 -48.33 -17.44 -6.28
N ILE A 54 -48.38 -18.18 -7.39
CA ILE A 54 -47.22 -18.41 -8.26
C ILE A 54 -46.70 -17.08 -8.82
N LEU A 55 -47.57 -16.18 -9.27
CA LEU A 55 -47.17 -14.87 -9.78
C LEU A 55 -46.49 -14.02 -8.69
N ILE A 56 -46.99 -14.03 -7.46
CA ILE A 56 -46.37 -13.31 -6.33
C ILE A 56 -44.99 -13.90 -6.01
N ILE A 57 -44.87 -15.22 -5.99
CA ILE A 57 -43.59 -15.90 -5.77
C ILE A 57 -42.59 -15.57 -6.88
N CYS A 58 -43.02 -15.63 -8.15
CA CYS A 58 -42.20 -15.25 -9.29
C CYS A 58 -41.76 -13.79 -9.23
N LEU A 59 -42.66 -12.87 -8.88
CA LEU A 59 -42.32 -11.45 -8.68
C LEU A 59 -41.31 -11.26 -7.54
N GLY A 60 -41.45 -12.01 -6.45
CA GLY A 60 -40.49 -12.01 -5.34
C GLY A 60 -39.11 -12.50 -5.78
N PHE A 61 -39.03 -13.59 -6.54
CA PHE A 61 -37.77 -14.10 -7.09
C PHE A 61 -37.15 -13.13 -8.11
N ILE A 62 -37.94 -12.52 -8.98
CA ILE A 62 -37.47 -11.51 -9.93
C ILE A 62 -36.94 -10.28 -9.18
N ALA A 63 -37.65 -9.79 -8.17
CA ALA A 63 -37.19 -8.67 -7.36
C ALA A 63 -35.89 -9.01 -6.62
N ALA A 64 -35.79 -10.19 -6.00
CA ALA A 64 -34.57 -10.65 -5.34
C ALA A 64 -33.40 -10.79 -6.35
N PHE A 65 -33.67 -11.30 -7.55
CA PHE A 65 -32.67 -11.41 -8.60
C PHE A 65 -32.22 -10.03 -9.10
N LEU A 66 -33.12 -9.08 -9.29
CA LEU A 66 -32.78 -7.70 -9.69
C LEU A 66 -31.97 -6.98 -8.62
N VAL A 67 -32.33 -7.15 -7.34
CA VAL A 67 -31.57 -6.63 -6.20
C VAL A 67 -30.18 -7.27 -6.18
N PHE A 68 -30.09 -8.59 -6.31
CA PHE A 68 -28.80 -9.29 -6.38
C PHE A 68 -27.96 -8.80 -7.57
N TYR A 69 -28.56 -8.67 -8.76
CA TYR A 69 -27.85 -8.21 -9.95
C TYR A 69 -27.35 -6.77 -9.80
N PHE A 70 -28.14 -5.89 -9.18
CA PHE A 70 -27.79 -4.50 -8.95
C PHE A 70 -26.69 -4.32 -7.89
N PHE A 71 -26.71 -5.11 -6.81
CA PHE A 71 -25.73 -5.03 -5.73
C PHE A 71 -24.47 -5.90 -5.94
N ALA A 72 -24.58 -7.00 -6.69
CA ALA A 72 -23.46 -7.91 -6.94
C ALA A 72 -22.67 -7.58 -8.21
N SER A 73 -23.23 -6.75 -9.11
CA SER A 73 -22.47 -6.26 -10.27
C SER A 73 -21.43 -5.25 -9.80
N PRO A 74 -20.13 -5.52 -9.99
CA PRO A 74 -19.10 -4.57 -9.65
C PRO A 74 -19.24 -3.32 -10.54
N PRO A 75 -18.86 -2.14 -10.05
CA PRO A 75 -18.88 -0.92 -10.85
C PRO A 75 -18.12 -1.09 -12.16
N GLU A 76 -18.62 -0.50 -13.24
CA GLU A 76 -17.91 -0.46 -14.52
C GLU A 76 -16.49 0.07 -14.33
N GLY A 77 -15.51 -0.62 -14.92
CA GLY A 77 -14.09 -0.28 -14.79
C GLY A 77 -13.36 -0.90 -13.59
N THR A 78 -14.04 -1.71 -12.76
CA THR A 78 -13.38 -2.41 -11.65
C THR A 78 -12.47 -3.55 -12.16
N CYS A 79 -11.19 -3.52 -11.78
CA CYS A 79 -10.26 -4.59 -12.12
C CYS A 79 -10.41 -5.79 -11.18
N LEU A 80 -10.77 -6.96 -11.73
CA LEU A 80 -10.90 -8.23 -10.99
C LEU A 80 -9.82 -9.25 -11.34
N SER A 81 -8.72 -8.82 -11.97
CA SER A 81 -7.57 -9.70 -12.15
C SER A 81 -7.01 -10.12 -10.79
N GLU A 82 -6.39 -11.30 -10.74
CA GLU A 82 -5.75 -11.80 -9.51
C GLU A 82 -4.78 -10.79 -8.90
N GLN A 83 -4.03 -10.07 -9.74
CA GLN A 83 -3.07 -9.05 -9.32
C GLN A 83 -3.75 -7.84 -8.69
N CYS A 84 -4.87 -7.39 -9.24
CA CYS A 84 -5.65 -6.29 -8.69
C CYS A 84 -6.23 -6.65 -7.33
N VAL A 85 -6.83 -7.85 -7.20
CA VAL A 85 -7.41 -8.30 -5.92
C VAL A 85 -6.34 -8.45 -4.84
N LYS A 86 -5.19 -9.05 -5.16
CA LYS A 86 -4.05 -9.18 -4.22
C LYS A 86 -3.51 -7.82 -3.78
N SER A 87 -3.34 -6.89 -4.73
CA SER A 87 -2.81 -5.55 -4.44
C SER A 87 -3.78 -4.72 -3.60
N ALA A 88 -5.07 -4.73 -3.96
CA ALA A 88 -6.11 -4.02 -3.23
C ALA A 88 -6.27 -4.56 -1.80
N SER A 89 -6.28 -5.89 -1.63
CA SER A 89 -6.35 -6.52 -0.31
C SER A 89 -5.14 -6.16 0.57
N ARG A 90 -3.93 -6.18 0.00
CA ARG A 90 -2.71 -5.76 0.69
C ARG A 90 -2.76 -4.28 1.11
N LEU A 91 -3.12 -3.39 0.19
CA LEU A 91 -3.28 -1.97 0.48
C LEU A 91 -4.28 -1.75 1.62
N LYS A 92 -5.45 -2.38 1.52
CA LYS A 92 -6.50 -2.31 2.54
C LYS A 92 -5.99 -2.76 3.91
N SER A 93 -5.21 -3.84 3.97
CA SER A 93 -4.66 -4.35 5.24
C SER A 93 -3.67 -3.39 5.93
N TYR A 94 -3.08 -2.46 5.18
CA TYR A 94 -2.11 -1.50 5.73
C TYR A 94 -2.79 -0.26 6.29
N MET A 95 -4.00 0.02 5.84
CA MET A 95 -4.75 1.22 6.19
C MET A 95 -5.38 1.13 7.58
N ASP A 96 -5.53 2.29 8.24
CA ASP A 96 -6.31 2.49 9.44
C ASP A 96 -7.46 3.47 9.14
N GLU A 97 -8.58 2.94 8.68
CA GLU A 97 -9.72 3.74 8.19
C GLU A 97 -10.45 4.54 9.27
N LYS A 98 -10.05 4.38 10.54
CA LYS A 98 -10.56 5.18 11.66
C LYS A 98 -9.90 6.56 11.72
N VAL A 99 -8.82 6.78 10.98
CA VAL A 99 -8.09 8.04 10.96
C VAL A 99 -8.47 8.84 9.73
N ASP A 100 -8.77 10.13 9.90
CA ASP A 100 -9.03 11.01 8.77
C ASP A 100 -7.74 11.22 7.94
N PRO A 101 -7.70 10.85 6.65
CA PRO A 101 -6.54 11.06 5.79
C PRO A 101 -6.11 12.52 5.66
N CYS A 102 -7.03 13.48 5.78
CA CYS A 102 -6.72 14.90 5.72
C CYS A 102 -5.99 15.40 6.97
N SER A 103 -6.13 14.70 8.09
CA SER A 103 -5.48 15.03 9.36
C SER A 103 -4.13 14.33 9.52
N ASN A 104 -4.04 13.05 9.18
CA ASN A 104 -2.82 12.25 9.30
C ASN A 104 -2.80 11.11 8.27
N PHE A 105 -2.37 11.46 7.06
CA PHE A 105 -2.30 10.51 5.95
C PHE A 105 -1.37 9.32 6.24
N TYR A 106 -0.28 9.51 6.98
CA TYR A 106 0.66 8.44 7.31
C TYR A 106 -0.03 7.36 8.18
N GLN A 107 -0.73 7.76 9.23
CA GLN A 107 -1.45 6.82 10.08
C GLN A 107 -2.64 6.20 9.34
N TYR A 108 -3.37 6.96 8.52
CA TYR A 108 -4.44 6.40 7.69
C TYR A 108 -3.92 5.34 6.71
N ALA A 109 -2.79 5.59 6.04
CA ALA A 109 -2.27 4.70 5.00
C ALA A 109 -1.47 3.51 5.56
N CYS A 110 -0.79 3.68 6.70
CA CYS A 110 0.15 2.69 7.25
C CYS A 110 -0.22 2.15 8.64
N GLY A 111 -1.21 2.73 9.32
CA GLY A 111 -1.52 2.42 10.71
C GLY A 111 -1.91 0.96 10.95
N GLY A 112 -2.60 0.32 10.00
CA GLY A 112 -2.90 -1.11 10.04
C GLY A 112 -1.62 -1.96 9.94
N TRP A 113 -0.68 -1.58 9.06
CA TRP A 113 0.59 -2.26 8.94
C TRP A 113 1.44 -2.13 10.21
N ILE A 114 1.54 -0.92 10.78
CA ILE A 114 2.28 -0.67 12.03
C ILE A 114 1.74 -1.55 13.15
N LYS A 115 0.41 -1.61 13.31
CA LYS A 115 -0.26 -2.48 14.30
C LYS A 115 0.00 -3.97 14.08
N SER A 116 0.17 -4.39 12.82
CA SER A 116 0.43 -5.79 12.46
C SER A 116 1.87 -6.23 12.66
N LYS A 117 2.81 -5.29 12.79
CA LYS A 117 4.25 -5.57 12.86
C LYS A 117 4.76 -5.51 14.29
N ASN A 118 5.42 -6.59 14.70
CA ASN A 118 6.27 -6.61 15.87
C ASN A 118 7.71 -6.43 15.42
N LEU A 119 8.41 -5.48 16.04
CA LEU A 119 9.84 -5.30 15.85
C LEU A 119 10.56 -6.46 16.52
N ASP A 120 11.30 -7.25 15.74
CA ASP A 120 12.19 -8.27 16.28
C ASP A 120 13.27 -7.58 17.14
N PRO A 121 13.67 -8.13 18.30
CA PRO A 121 14.74 -7.57 19.12
C PRO A 121 16.06 -7.32 18.38
N HIS A 122 16.31 -8.04 17.28
CA HIS A 122 17.50 -7.91 16.45
C HIS A 122 17.37 -6.83 15.36
N GLU A 123 16.22 -6.17 15.23
CA GLU A 123 15.98 -5.12 14.24
C GLU A 123 15.77 -3.76 14.91
N SER A 124 16.50 -2.74 14.47
CA SER A 124 16.36 -1.37 15.00
C SER A 124 15.23 -0.58 14.34
N ARG A 125 14.85 -0.97 13.12
CA ARG A 125 13.77 -0.37 12.32
C ARG A 125 13.18 -1.41 11.37
N ILE A 126 11.86 -1.38 11.22
CA ILE A 126 11.15 -2.15 10.19
C ILE A 126 10.45 -1.19 9.23
N GLY A 127 10.62 -1.44 7.94
CA GLY A 127 10.03 -0.69 6.84
C GLY A 127 9.78 -1.57 5.64
N VAL A 128 9.32 -0.95 4.54
CA VAL A 128 9.16 -1.65 3.25
C VAL A 128 10.50 -2.13 2.72
N GLU A 129 11.54 -1.28 2.80
CA GLU A 129 12.89 -1.63 2.37
C GLU A 129 13.46 -2.83 3.13
N SER A 130 13.43 -2.81 4.47
CA SER A 130 13.93 -3.93 5.28
C SER A 130 13.14 -5.22 5.03
N THR A 131 11.82 -5.11 4.83
CA THR A 131 10.97 -6.26 4.47
C THR A 131 11.42 -6.88 3.14
N ILE A 132 11.61 -6.07 2.11
CA ILE A 132 12.04 -6.54 0.78
C ILE A 132 13.47 -7.10 0.85
N SER A 133 14.37 -6.40 1.55
CA SER A 133 15.75 -6.83 1.76
C SER A 133 15.81 -8.20 2.44
N ASN A 134 15.00 -8.42 3.49
CA ASN A 134 14.91 -9.71 4.16
C ASN A 134 14.37 -10.81 3.24
N MET A 135 13.33 -10.53 2.44
CA MET A 135 12.83 -11.48 1.43
C MET A 135 13.90 -11.84 0.40
N ASN A 136 14.69 -10.86 -0.06
CA ASN A 136 15.79 -11.09 -0.98
C ASN A 136 16.90 -11.91 -0.33
N ARG A 137 17.25 -11.60 0.93
CA ARG A 137 18.24 -12.36 1.71
C ARG A 137 17.86 -13.84 1.81
N ILE A 138 16.59 -14.14 2.07
CA ILE A 138 16.09 -15.53 2.11
C ILE A 138 16.26 -16.22 0.74
N LYS A 139 15.92 -15.53 -0.35
CA LYS A 139 16.10 -16.08 -1.71
C LYS A 139 17.57 -16.30 -2.06
N ILE A 140 18.42 -15.33 -1.77
CA ILE A 140 19.87 -15.39 -2.00
C ILE A 140 20.46 -16.54 -1.19
N ARG A 141 20.11 -16.66 0.09
CA ARG A 141 20.48 -17.79 0.94
C ARG A 141 20.12 -19.13 0.28
N GLY A 142 18.88 -19.27 -0.19
CA GLY A 142 18.43 -20.48 -0.89
C GLY A 142 19.15 -20.76 -2.21
N ILE A 143 19.82 -19.78 -2.82
CA ILE A 143 20.71 -19.98 -3.98
C ILE A 143 22.11 -20.41 -3.53
N LEU A 144 22.64 -19.77 -2.49
CA LEU A 144 23.99 -20.01 -1.96
C LEU A 144 24.12 -21.36 -1.25
N GLU A 145 23.02 -21.86 -0.67
CA GLU A 145 22.96 -23.16 0.02
C GLU A 145 22.83 -24.36 -0.91
N ARG A 146 22.64 -24.14 -2.22
CA ARG A 146 22.55 -25.23 -3.20
C ARG A 146 23.84 -26.05 -3.25
N THR A 147 23.73 -27.25 -3.82
CA THR A 147 24.90 -28.04 -4.17
C THR A 147 25.81 -27.24 -5.11
N ILE A 148 27.11 -27.43 -4.91
CA ILE A 148 28.13 -26.85 -5.79
C ILE A 148 28.39 -27.93 -6.82
N ASP A 149 28.10 -27.60 -8.07
CA ASP A 149 28.41 -28.44 -9.21
C ASP A 149 29.79 -28.03 -9.75
N ALA A 150 30.66 -29.02 -9.94
CA ALA A 150 32.01 -28.78 -10.45
C ALA A 150 32.01 -28.34 -11.93
N GLU A 151 30.91 -28.59 -12.66
CA GLU A 151 30.73 -28.17 -14.05
C GLU A 151 30.20 -26.72 -14.18
N GLU A 152 29.75 -26.12 -13.08
CA GLU A 152 29.31 -24.72 -13.06
C GLU A 152 30.50 -23.75 -13.19
N ALA A 153 30.28 -22.66 -13.93
CA ALA A 153 31.24 -21.57 -14.02
C ALA A 153 31.58 -20.98 -12.64
N GLU A 154 32.84 -20.56 -12.48
CA GLU A 154 33.41 -20.08 -11.21
C GLU A 154 32.58 -18.96 -10.55
N TYR A 155 32.06 -18.00 -11.32
CA TYR A 155 31.25 -16.91 -10.76
C TYR A 155 29.96 -17.39 -10.06
N LYS A 156 29.51 -18.63 -10.35
CA LYS A 156 28.37 -19.26 -9.66
C LYS A 156 28.81 -20.08 -8.45
N THR A 157 29.97 -20.71 -8.51
CA THR A 157 30.47 -21.60 -7.45
C THR A 157 31.18 -20.81 -6.34
N SER A 158 31.97 -19.80 -6.66
CA SER A 158 32.73 -19.00 -5.69
C SER A 158 31.86 -18.34 -4.61
N PRO A 159 30.71 -17.70 -4.92
CA PRO A 159 29.83 -17.18 -3.87
C PRO A 159 29.28 -18.27 -2.94
N LYS A 160 28.98 -19.47 -3.46
CA LYS A 160 28.50 -20.62 -2.66
C LYS A 160 29.61 -21.13 -1.72
N VAL A 161 30.83 -21.26 -2.22
CA VAL A 161 32.00 -21.66 -1.41
C VAL A 161 32.26 -20.64 -0.31
N PHE A 162 32.27 -19.35 -0.66
CA PHE A 162 32.47 -18.27 0.30
C PHE A 162 31.40 -18.27 1.39
N TYR A 163 30.12 -18.40 1.00
CA TYR A 163 29.02 -18.52 1.96
C TYR A 163 29.21 -19.71 2.91
N LYS A 164 29.54 -20.90 2.39
CA LYS A 164 29.77 -22.10 3.22
C LYS A 164 30.96 -21.94 4.17
N SER A 165 32.00 -21.21 3.76
CA SER A 165 33.12 -20.88 4.66
C SER A 165 32.69 -19.97 5.80
N CYS A 166 31.83 -18.98 5.53
CA CYS A 166 31.31 -18.06 6.55
C CYS A 166 30.36 -18.77 7.53
N MET A 167 29.55 -19.71 7.04
CA MET A 167 28.56 -20.42 7.86
C MET A 167 29.15 -21.58 8.69
N ASN A 168 30.42 -21.94 8.51
CA ASN A 168 31.05 -23.02 9.26
C ASN A 168 31.58 -22.51 10.61
N THR A 169 30.67 -22.40 11.59
CA THR A 169 30.98 -21.89 12.93
C THR A 169 31.96 -22.78 13.68
N ASP A 170 31.92 -24.09 13.50
CA ASP A 170 32.83 -25.02 14.19
C ASP A 170 34.30 -24.72 13.83
N LYS A 171 34.59 -24.48 12.54
CA LYS A 171 35.94 -24.07 12.11
C LYS A 171 36.30 -22.66 12.55
N LEU A 172 35.33 -21.75 12.72
CA LEU A 172 35.60 -20.42 13.26
C LEU A 172 36.01 -20.52 14.73
N ASP A 173 35.29 -21.31 15.51
CA ASP A 173 35.56 -21.55 16.92
C ASP A 173 36.88 -22.28 17.14
N GLU A 174 37.18 -23.29 16.31
CA GLU A 174 38.46 -24.01 16.33
C GLU A 174 39.66 -23.07 16.10
N ARG A 175 39.54 -22.12 15.17
CA ARG A 175 40.62 -21.17 14.84
C ARG A 175 40.75 -20.03 15.85
N GLY A 176 39.66 -19.68 16.53
CA GLY A 176 39.62 -18.58 17.48
C GLY A 176 40.21 -17.28 16.91
N ALA A 177 41.02 -16.59 17.72
CA ALA A 177 41.64 -15.32 17.34
C ALA A 177 42.93 -15.46 16.52
N GLU A 178 43.42 -16.66 16.26
CA GLU A 178 44.72 -16.89 15.59
C GLU A 178 44.84 -16.16 14.23
N PRO A 179 43.83 -16.20 13.33
CA PRO A 179 43.93 -15.50 12.04
C PRO A 179 44.06 -13.98 12.20
N PHE A 180 43.40 -13.41 13.22
CA PHE A 180 43.49 -11.98 13.52
C PHE A 180 44.86 -11.61 14.09
N LEU A 181 45.41 -12.43 15.01
CA LEU A 181 46.73 -12.17 15.59
C LEU A 181 47.85 -12.22 14.54
N LYS A 182 47.81 -13.19 13.62
CA LYS A 182 48.72 -13.23 12.46
C LYS A 182 48.62 -12.00 11.55
N LEU A 183 47.41 -11.48 11.38
CA LEU A 183 47.20 -10.24 10.62
C LEU A 183 47.84 -9.05 11.34
N VAL A 184 47.64 -8.95 12.67
CA VAL A 184 48.23 -7.89 13.52
C VAL A 184 49.77 -7.90 13.47
N GLU A 185 50.38 -9.08 13.50
CA GLU A 185 51.83 -9.25 13.34
C GLU A 185 52.33 -8.72 11.98
N THR A 186 51.54 -8.90 10.92
CA THR A 186 51.90 -8.47 9.56
C THR A 186 51.87 -6.94 9.41
N VAL A 187 50.88 -6.28 10.02
CA VAL A 187 50.67 -4.83 9.85
C VAL A 187 51.63 -3.96 10.65
N GLY A 188 52.14 -4.45 11.78
CA GLY A 188 53.14 -3.71 12.57
C GLY A 188 53.06 -3.90 14.08
N LYS A 189 52.36 -4.95 14.55
CA LYS A 189 52.06 -5.23 15.96
C LYS A 189 51.23 -4.11 16.61
N PHE A 190 50.52 -4.44 17.68
CA PHE A 190 49.65 -3.49 18.38
C PHE A 190 50.10 -3.36 19.82
N PRO A 191 50.40 -2.15 20.33
CA PRO A 191 50.94 -1.96 21.68
C PRO A 191 50.09 -2.59 22.78
N ALA A 192 48.76 -2.63 22.60
CA ALA A 192 47.84 -3.22 23.56
C ALA A 192 47.82 -4.75 23.58
N LEU A 193 48.46 -5.41 22.59
CA LEU A 193 48.47 -6.87 22.42
C LEU A 193 49.88 -7.47 22.49
N ASP A 194 50.92 -6.64 22.51
CA ASP A 194 52.32 -7.08 22.47
C ASP A 194 53.17 -6.26 23.46
N ASP A 195 53.52 -6.87 24.59
CA ASP A 195 54.38 -6.27 25.62
C ASP A 195 55.80 -5.97 25.12
N SER A 196 56.22 -6.59 24.01
CA SER A 196 57.51 -6.32 23.36
C SER A 196 57.47 -5.14 22.40
N TRP A 197 56.32 -4.47 22.26
CA TRP A 197 56.19 -3.31 21.39
C TRP A 197 57.07 -2.15 21.88
N ASN A 198 57.79 -1.54 20.94
CA ASN A 198 58.70 -0.44 21.20
C ASN A 198 58.37 0.74 20.29
N GLU A 199 58.21 1.92 20.90
CA GLU A 199 57.91 3.16 20.21
C GLU A 199 58.98 3.55 19.19
N THR A 200 60.25 3.25 19.47
CA THR A 200 61.35 3.62 18.56
C THR A 200 61.33 2.87 17.23
N ASP A 201 60.73 1.69 17.21
CA ASP A 201 60.65 0.83 16.02
C ASP A 201 59.35 1.11 15.22
N PHE A 202 58.45 1.93 15.77
CA PHE A 202 57.17 2.23 15.17
C PHE A 202 57.31 3.21 14.00
N ASN A 203 56.94 2.75 12.80
CA ASN A 203 56.87 3.60 11.61
C ASN A 203 55.40 3.74 11.17
N LEU A 204 54.82 4.90 11.47
CA LEU A 204 53.42 5.20 11.17
C LEU A 204 53.10 5.06 9.68
N GLU A 205 53.96 5.56 8.79
CA GLU A 205 53.75 5.51 7.34
C GLU A 205 53.65 4.05 6.84
N ASN A 206 54.60 3.20 7.23
CA ASN A 206 54.60 1.79 6.86
C ASN A 206 53.36 1.05 7.40
N VAL A 207 52.94 1.35 8.63
CA VAL A 207 51.72 0.77 9.21
C VAL A 207 50.49 1.22 8.43
N LEU A 208 50.36 2.50 8.12
CA LEU A 208 49.23 3.02 7.34
C LEU A 208 49.20 2.42 5.93
N ILE A 209 50.34 2.28 5.26
CA ILE A 209 50.44 1.61 3.96
C ILE A 209 49.94 0.16 4.08
N LYS A 210 50.42 -0.60 5.07
CA LYS A 210 49.99 -1.99 5.28
C LYS A 210 48.51 -2.12 5.67
N LEU A 211 47.96 -1.17 6.40
CA LEU A 211 46.53 -1.15 6.73
C LEU A 211 45.68 -0.85 5.49
N THR A 212 46.12 0.09 4.64
CA THR A 212 45.38 0.44 3.41
C THR A 212 45.34 -0.71 2.41
N THR A 213 46.36 -1.59 2.35
CA THR A 213 46.32 -2.79 1.48
C THR A 213 45.28 -3.82 1.92
N ILE A 214 44.85 -3.78 3.18
CA ILE A 214 43.74 -4.59 3.70
C ILE A 214 42.45 -3.79 3.88
N PHE A 215 42.33 -2.63 3.20
CA PHE A 215 41.17 -1.74 3.23
C PHE A 215 40.83 -1.14 4.59
N VAL A 216 41.82 -1.03 5.49
CA VAL A 216 41.69 -0.34 6.78
C VAL A 216 42.31 1.05 6.68
N MET A 217 41.49 2.09 6.89
CA MET A 217 41.88 3.49 6.71
C MET A 217 41.53 4.28 7.98
N PRO A 218 42.41 4.31 8.99
CA PRO A 218 42.04 4.82 10.32
C PRO A 218 42.10 6.34 10.47
N LEU A 219 42.87 7.05 9.64
CA LEU A 219 43.09 8.50 9.77
C LEU A 219 42.33 9.33 8.74
N PHE A 220 42.42 8.92 7.47
CA PHE A 220 41.71 9.51 6.34
C PHE A 220 41.39 8.41 5.34
N THR A 221 40.29 8.55 4.61
CA THR A 221 39.96 7.61 3.53
C THR A 221 40.55 8.13 2.22
N VAL A 222 41.03 7.21 1.38
CA VAL A 222 41.55 7.53 0.05
C VAL A 222 40.75 6.72 -0.95
N ASN A 223 40.06 7.41 -1.86
CA ASN A 223 39.22 6.78 -2.86
C ASN A 223 39.57 7.29 -4.26
N VAL A 224 39.42 6.44 -5.26
CA VAL A 224 39.52 6.83 -6.67
C VAL A 224 38.11 6.93 -7.22
N ALA A 225 37.70 8.12 -7.61
CA ALA A 225 36.39 8.37 -8.19
C ALA A 225 36.50 9.29 -9.40
N ARG A 226 35.41 9.41 -10.17
CA ARG A 226 35.36 10.32 -11.32
C ARG A 226 35.55 11.75 -10.86
N ASP A 227 36.22 12.55 -11.67
CA ASP A 227 36.36 13.97 -11.42
C ASP A 227 35.01 14.68 -11.56
N HIS A 228 34.65 15.50 -10.57
CA HIS A 228 33.38 16.24 -10.57
C HIS A 228 33.30 17.25 -11.73
N ASN A 229 34.43 17.79 -12.16
CA ASN A 229 34.53 18.77 -13.24
C ASN A 229 34.80 18.13 -14.61
N ASN A 230 35.25 16.87 -14.66
CA ASN A 230 35.51 16.14 -15.89
C ASN A 230 35.28 14.63 -15.69
N SER A 231 34.06 14.17 -15.98
CA SER A 231 33.68 12.76 -15.78
C SER A 231 34.45 11.75 -16.65
N ALA A 232 35.28 12.20 -17.60
CA ALA A 232 36.15 11.33 -18.42
C ALA A 232 37.44 10.91 -17.70
N VAL A 233 37.81 11.54 -16.58
CA VAL A 233 39.01 11.20 -15.81
C VAL A 233 38.67 10.81 -14.37
N ASN A 234 39.51 9.97 -13.76
CA ASN A 234 39.44 9.66 -12.34
C ASN A 234 40.45 10.52 -11.57
N ARG A 235 40.12 10.88 -10.33
CA ARG A 235 41.03 11.52 -9.38
C ARG A 235 41.02 10.79 -8.05
N ILE A 236 42.11 11.00 -7.30
CA ILE A 236 42.22 10.58 -5.92
C ILE A 236 41.52 11.63 -5.05
N TYR A 237 40.62 11.15 -4.18
CA TYR A 237 39.95 11.94 -3.17
C TYR A 237 40.43 11.49 -1.81
N ILE A 238 40.78 12.46 -0.97
CA ILE A 238 41.14 12.25 0.42
C ILE A 238 40.05 12.93 1.25
N SER A 239 39.41 12.16 2.12
CA SER A 239 38.40 12.70 3.05
C SER A 239 38.66 12.21 4.46
N ASP A 240 38.02 12.88 5.42
CA ASP A 240 37.94 12.43 6.80
C ASP A 240 37.38 11.01 6.90
N VAL A 241 37.74 10.32 7.98
CA VAL A 241 37.13 9.04 8.32
C VAL A 241 35.85 9.32 9.07
N THR A 242 34.76 8.68 8.65
CA THR A 242 33.54 8.64 9.45
C THR A 242 33.88 7.93 10.77
N VAL A 243 34.03 8.69 11.85
CA VAL A 243 34.24 8.12 13.18
C VAL A 243 32.97 7.36 13.51
N ASP A 244 33.07 6.03 13.64
CA ASP A 244 32.01 5.18 14.18
C ASP A 244 31.89 5.42 15.69
N SER A 245 31.53 6.66 16.01
CA SER A 245 30.92 6.98 17.28
C SER A 245 29.49 6.47 17.15
N GLY A 246 29.10 5.48 17.96
CA GLY A 246 27.72 5.01 18.10
C GLY A 246 26.73 6.08 18.59
N ARG A 247 26.98 7.35 18.26
CA ARG A 247 26.24 8.55 18.61
C ARG A 247 26.46 9.57 17.48
N HIS A 248 25.55 9.59 16.51
CA HIS A 248 25.50 10.57 15.42
C HIS A 248 25.73 12.01 15.92
N ARG A 249 26.89 12.57 15.61
CA ARG A 249 27.09 14.01 15.43
C ARG A 249 27.95 14.22 14.20
N SER A 250 27.32 14.68 13.13
CA SER A 250 28.02 15.18 11.95
C SER A 250 28.74 16.46 12.34
N THR A 251 30.06 16.43 12.41
CA THR A 251 30.90 17.64 12.37
C THR A 251 31.49 17.74 10.99
N LYS A 252 30.99 18.70 10.19
CA LYS A 252 31.67 19.17 8.99
C LYS A 252 33.03 19.72 9.38
N VAL A 253 34.09 19.24 8.74
CA VAL A 253 35.37 19.95 8.67
C VAL A 253 35.62 20.27 7.20
N ASP A 254 35.33 21.51 6.83
CA ASP A 254 35.74 22.06 5.53
C ASP A 254 37.26 22.29 5.58
N ALA A 255 38.01 21.50 4.83
CA ALA A 255 39.41 21.80 4.51
C ALA A 255 39.58 21.80 2.98
N MET A 256 39.37 22.98 2.39
CA MET A 256 39.85 23.31 1.05
C MET A 256 41.38 23.34 1.07
N ILE A 257 42.04 22.43 0.35
CA ILE A 257 43.44 22.64 -0.07
C ILE A 257 43.41 23.00 -1.55
N HIS A 258 43.46 24.30 -1.83
CA HIS A 258 43.81 24.82 -3.14
C HIS A 258 45.34 24.77 -3.31
N LYS A 259 45.80 24.19 -4.42
CA LYS A 259 47.06 24.53 -5.08
C LYS A 259 46.74 24.92 -6.50
#